data_AF-A0A7L3M6J5-F1
#
_entry.id   AF-A0A7L3M6J5-F1
#
_cell.length_a   1.000
_cell.length_b   1.000
_cell.length_c   1.000
_cell.angle_alpha   90.00
_cell.angle_beta   90.00
_cell.angle_gamma   90.00
#
_symmetry.space_group_name_H-M   'P 1'
#
loop_
_entity.id
_entity.type
_entity.pdbx_description
1 polymer ?
#
loop_
_entity_poly.entity_id
_entity_poly.type
_entity_poly.pdbx_seq_one_letter_code
_entity_poly.pdbx_strand_id
1 'polypeptide(L)'
;KVLVVNSQGEISRVNTKKDVVIKGNINNYFKLGQEGKYRHQHREDHDKRRHLSHKFCLTPAGEFKWNGSVHGSKVLTISTLRLTIIQLENNIPASFLHPNWASHRSNWIKAVQMCSKPRE
;
A
#
# COMPACT_ATOMS: atom_id res chain seq x y z
N LYS A 1 41.68 3.36 33.36
CA LYS A 1 41.20 3.86 34.67
C LYS A 1 40.05 4.82 34.39
N VAL A 2 38.81 4.44 34.71
CA VAL A 2 37.62 5.27 34.47
C VAL A 2 37.31 6.02 35.76
N LEU A 3 37.19 7.35 35.67
CA LEU A 3 36.73 8.21 36.76
C LEU A 3 35.22 8.40 36.58
N VAL A 4 34.47 8.21 37.66
CA VAL A 4 33.03 8.47 37.68
C VAL A 4 32.79 9.65 38.60
N VAL A 5 31.99 10.60 38.14
CA VAL A 5 31.58 11.81 38.84
C VAL A 5 30.12 11.67 39.23
N ASN A 6 29.79 11.87 40.50
CA ASN A 6 28.41 11.86 40.97
C ASN A 6 27.71 13.20 40.69
N SER A 7 26.39 13.28 40.85
CA SER A 7 25.60 14.50 40.60
C SER A 7 25.89 15.67 41.56
N GLN A 8 26.76 15.49 42.56
CA GLN A 8 27.28 16.53 43.45
C GLN A 8 28.73 16.95 43.08
N GLY A 9 29.28 16.41 41.98
CA GLY A 9 30.58 16.82 41.44
C GLY A 9 31.80 16.17 42.09
N GLU A 10 31.63 15.22 43.01
CA GLU A 10 32.76 14.54 43.63
C GLU A 10 33.28 13.40 42.74
N ILE A 11 34.61 13.38 42.55
CA ILE A 11 35.29 12.44 41.65
C ILE A 11 35.86 11.27 42.47
N SER A 12 35.26 10.08 42.32
CA SER A 12 35.76 8.86 42.97
C SER A 12 36.47 7.93 41.97
N ARG A 13 37.62 7.38 42.38
CA ARG A 13 38.42 6.45 41.58
C ARG A 13 37.84 5.04 41.66
N VAL A 14 37.30 4.52 40.56
CA VAL A 14 36.87 3.11 40.47
C VAL A 14 38.11 2.22 40.32
N ASN A 15 38.39 1.40 41.34
CA ASN A 15 39.45 0.39 41.29
C ASN A 15 38.88 -0.94 40.76
N THR A 16 39.42 -1.43 39.65
CA THR A 16 38.94 -2.61 38.92
C THR A 16 39.39 -3.93 39.56
N LYS A 17 39.08 -4.13 40.85
CA LYS A 17 39.26 -5.44 41.51
C LYS A 17 38.15 -5.66 42.53
N LYS A 18 37.06 -6.30 42.08
CA LYS A 18 36.31 -7.37 42.76
C LYS A 18 35.03 -7.67 41.97
N ASP A 19 35.12 -8.77 41.25
CA ASP A 19 34.12 -9.82 41.09
C ASP A 19 32.65 -9.47 40.80
N VAL A 20 32.26 -9.85 39.57
CA VAL A 20 31.14 -10.74 39.27
C VAL A 20 29.84 -10.50 40.05
N VAL A 21 28.86 -9.85 39.39
CA VAL A 21 27.51 -10.43 39.21
C VAL A 21 27.01 -10.03 37.82
N ILE A 22 27.16 -10.97 36.88
CA ILE A 22 26.43 -10.97 35.61
C ILE A 22 24.97 -11.27 35.95
N LYS A 23 24.12 -10.25 36.00
CA LYS A 23 22.65 -10.39 35.91
C LYS A 23 22.01 -9.03 35.69
N GLY A 24 21.71 -8.72 34.44
CA GLY A 24 21.00 -7.49 34.09
C GLY A 24 21.29 -7.07 32.67
N ASN A 25 20.58 -7.67 31.73
CA ASN A 25 20.25 -7.18 30.40
C ASN A 25 20.90 -5.82 30.01
N ILE A 26 22.10 -5.86 29.41
CA ILE A 26 22.88 -4.69 28.94
C ILE A 26 22.20 -4.01 27.72
N ASN A 27 21.02 -4.44 27.32
CA ASN A 27 20.31 -3.90 26.15
C ASN A 27 19.64 -2.53 26.38
N ASN A 28 19.67 -1.98 27.58
CA ASN A 28 18.93 -0.75 27.91
C ASN A 28 19.79 0.50 28.16
N TYR A 29 21.09 0.45 27.90
CA TYR A 29 21.95 1.63 28.03
C TYR A 29 22.12 2.32 26.67
N PHE A 30 21.38 3.42 26.50
CA PHE A 30 21.52 4.45 25.47
C PHE A 30 21.22 4.07 24.00
N LYS A 31 19.94 4.12 23.62
CA LYS A 31 19.52 4.55 22.27
C LYS A 31 18.50 5.70 22.31
N LEU A 32 18.83 6.74 23.08
CA LEU A 32 18.10 8.01 23.02
C LEU A 32 18.50 8.72 21.70
N GLY A 33 17.73 8.49 20.63
CA GLY A 33 17.87 9.22 19.36
C GLY A 33 17.90 8.38 18.07
N GLN A 34 18.02 7.05 18.16
CA GLN A 34 17.94 6.16 16.97
C GLN A 34 16.51 5.67 16.72
N GLU A 35 15.77 5.31 17.76
CA GLU A 35 14.41 4.75 17.62
C GLU A 35 13.42 5.72 16.97
N GLY A 36 13.60 7.03 17.16
CA GLY A 36 12.86 8.07 16.44
C GLY A 36 13.21 8.06 14.95
N LYS A 37 14.50 8.01 14.60
CA LYS A 37 14.95 8.00 13.20
C LYS A 37 14.53 6.72 12.47
N TYR A 38 14.62 5.54 13.08
CA TYR A 38 14.17 4.29 12.46
C TYR A 38 12.65 4.25 12.26
N ARG A 39 11.85 4.72 13.22
CA ARG A 39 10.39 4.81 13.07
C ARG A 39 9.98 5.85 12.04
N HIS A 40 10.64 7.01 12.01
CA HIS A 40 10.42 8.03 11.00
C HIS A 40 10.81 7.52 9.60
N GLN A 41 11.95 6.84 9.47
CA GLN A 41 12.40 6.26 8.20
C GLN A 41 11.44 5.16 7.69
N HIS A 42 10.98 4.26 8.57
CA HIS A 42 9.95 3.28 8.21
C HIS A 42 8.65 3.94 7.76
N ARG A 43 8.26 5.04 8.40
CA ARG A 43 7.06 5.80 8.03
C ARG A 43 7.22 6.49 6.67
N GLU A 44 8.37 7.11 6.43
CA GLU A 44 8.70 7.73 5.14
C GLU A 44 8.74 6.71 4.01
N ASP A 45 9.33 5.54 4.24
CA ASP A 45 9.39 4.47 3.22
C ASP A 45 8.01 3.86 2.97
N HIS A 46 7.19 3.71 4.01
CA HIS A 46 5.78 3.34 3.87
C HIS A 46 5.00 4.36 3.04
N ASP A 47 5.17 5.65 3.31
CA ASP A 47 4.49 6.73 2.59
C ASP A 47 4.97 6.86 1.15
N LYS A 48 6.27 6.70 0.87
CA LYS A 48 6.82 6.62 -0.50
C LYS A 48 6.20 5.44 -1.25
N ARG A 49 6.14 4.25 -0.64
CA ARG A 49 5.54 3.06 -1.26
C ARG A 49 4.06 3.27 -1.53
N ARG A 50 3.32 3.83 -0.58
CA ARG A 50 1.90 4.19 -0.75
C ARG A 50 1.73 5.19 -1.89
N HIS A 51 2.54 6.25 -1.91
CA HIS A 51 2.49 7.28 -2.95
C HIS A 51 2.74 6.71 -4.34
N LEU A 52 3.80 5.90 -4.52
CA LEU A 52 4.09 5.23 -5.79
C LEU A 52 2.96 4.27 -6.19
N SER A 53 2.43 3.49 -5.23
CA SER A 53 1.33 2.56 -5.50
C SER A 53 0.08 3.28 -5.99
N HIS A 54 -0.28 4.42 -5.40
CA HIS A 54 -1.38 5.25 -5.91
C HIS A 54 -1.05 5.89 -7.26
N LYS A 55 0.16 6.44 -7.43
CA LYS A 55 0.58 7.11 -8.67
C LYS A 55 0.53 6.17 -9.87
N PHE A 56 0.87 4.90 -9.68
CA PHE A 56 0.91 3.88 -10.74
C PHE A 56 -0.28 2.90 -10.72
N CYS A 57 -1.33 3.19 -9.95
CA CYS A 57 -2.49 2.29 -9.79
C CYS A 57 -2.16 0.86 -9.36
N LEU A 58 -1.07 0.64 -8.62
CA LEU A 58 -0.65 -0.66 -8.07
C LEU A 58 -1.38 -1.01 -6.76
N THR A 59 -2.50 -0.35 -6.48
CA THR A 59 -3.32 -0.66 -5.32
C THR A 59 -4.33 -1.75 -5.69
N PRO A 60 -4.82 -2.56 -4.74
CA PRO A 60 -5.91 -3.50 -5.01
C PRO A 60 -7.19 -2.84 -5.55
N ALA A 61 -7.37 -1.54 -5.31
CA ALA A 61 -8.48 -0.76 -5.87
C ALA A 61 -8.28 -0.40 -7.35
N GLY A 62 -7.03 -0.36 -7.83
CA GLY A 62 -6.68 -0.19 -9.25
C GLY A 62 -6.47 -1.52 -9.98
N GLU A 63 -6.58 -2.65 -9.28
CA GLU A 63 -6.43 -3.97 -9.87
C GLU A 63 -7.66 -4.27 -10.75
N PHE A 64 -7.41 -4.38 -12.04
CA PHE A 64 -8.42 -4.81 -12.99
C PHE A 64 -8.66 -6.32 -12.84
N LYS A 65 -9.88 -6.69 -12.45
CA LYS A 65 -10.32 -8.08 -12.34
C LYS A 65 -11.29 -8.40 -13.47
N TRP A 66 -10.98 -9.43 -14.23
CA TRP A 66 -11.88 -9.94 -15.25
C TRP A 66 -13.16 -10.47 -14.61
N ASN A 67 -14.31 -10.08 -15.18
CA ASN A 67 -15.59 -10.67 -14.82
C ASN A 67 -15.74 -12.04 -15.46
N GLY A 68 -15.43 -13.09 -14.71
CA GLY A 68 -15.55 -14.48 -15.16
C GLY A 68 -14.26 -15.03 -15.76
N SER A 69 -14.39 -16.13 -16.50
CA SER A 69 -13.21 -16.79 -17.10
C SER A 69 -12.66 -16.00 -18.28
N VAL A 70 -11.34 -15.83 -18.30
CA VAL A 70 -10.58 -15.26 -19.43
C VAL A 70 -10.31 -16.28 -20.54
N HIS A 71 -10.38 -17.58 -20.22
CA HIS A 71 -10.11 -18.66 -21.17
C HIS A 71 -11.36 -19.52 -21.34
N GLY A 72 -11.60 -19.98 -22.57
CA GLY A 72 -12.70 -20.90 -22.88
C GLY A 72 -13.26 -20.70 -24.27
N SER A 73 -14.55 -21.04 -24.45
CA SER A 73 -15.22 -20.93 -25.73
C SER A 73 -15.33 -19.46 -26.19
N LYS A 74 -15.51 -19.26 -27.51
CA LYS A 74 -15.75 -17.93 -28.08
C LYS A 74 -16.94 -17.24 -27.40
N VAL A 75 -18.02 -17.97 -27.11
CA VAL A 75 -19.21 -17.44 -26.44
C VAL A 75 -18.88 -16.96 -25.03
N LEU A 76 -18.11 -17.73 -24.28
CA LEU A 76 -17.67 -17.34 -22.93
C LEU A 76 -16.80 -16.08 -22.99
N THR A 77 -15.87 -16.04 -23.92
CA THR A 77 -14.98 -14.87 -24.14
C THR A 77 -15.79 -13.61 -24.45
N ILE A 78 -16.79 -13.71 -25.34
CA ILE A 78 -17.70 -12.60 -25.67
C ILE A 78 -18.47 -12.14 -24.42
N SER A 79 -19.00 -13.08 -23.62
CA SER A 79 -19.71 -12.75 -22.38
C SER A 79 -18.80 -12.05 -21.37
N THR A 80 -17.58 -12.55 -21.15
CA THR A 80 -16.58 -11.93 -20.28
C THR A 80 -16.25 -10.51 -20.74
N LEU A 81 -16.07 -10.28 -22.06
CA LEU A 81 -15.83 -8.95 -22.61
C LEU A 81 -17.01 -7.99 -22.37
N ARG A 82 -18.25 -8.45 -22.61
CA ARG A 82 -19.45 -7.64 -22.37
C ARG A 82 -19.56 -7.22 -20.90
N LEU A 83 -19.40 -8.16 -19.98
CA LEU A 83 -19.44 -7.88 -18.54
C LEU A 83 -18.33 -6.92 -18.11
N THR A 84 -17.14 -7.08 -18.69
CA THR A 84 -16.00 -6.21 -18.45
C THR A 84 -16.27 -4.76 -18.89
N ILE A 85 -16.83 -4.58 -20.10
CA ILE A 85 -17.16 -3.24 -20.63
C ILE A 85 -18.19 -2.54 -19.73
N ILE A 86 -19.21 -3.26 -19.27
CA ILE A 86 -20.21 -2.71 -18.35
C ILE A 86 -19.58 -2.35 -16.99
N GLN A 87 -18.71 -3.21 -16.44
CA GLN A 87 -18.01 -2.88 -15.20
C GLN A 87 -17.10 -1.67 -15.36
N LEU A 88 -16.36 -1.58 -16.47
CA LEU A 88 -15.52 -0.42 -16.76
C LEU A 88 -16.36 0.87 -16.74
N GLU A 89 -17.50 0.88 -17.41
CA GLU A 89 -18.40 2.04 -17.39
C GLU A 89 -18.86 2.42 -15.98
N ASN A 90 -19.24 1.44 -15.15
CA ASN A 90 -19.63 1.71 -13.76
C ASN A 90 -18.50 2.29 -12.89
N ASN A 91 -17.23 2.08 -13.27
CA ASN A 91 -16.08 2.62 -12.54
C ASN A 91 -15.69 4.03 -13.00
N ILE A 92 -16.26 4.53 -14.11
CA ILE A 92 -15.98 5.89 -14.59
C ILE A 92 -16.84 6.88 -13.79
N PRO A 93 -16.23 7.85 -13.07
CA PRO A 93 -17.00 8.89 -12.39
C PRO A 93 -17.87 9.69 -13.35
N ALA A 94 -19.10 10.01 -12.94
CA ALA A 94 -20.07 10.70 -13.79
C ALA A 94 -19.58 12.05 -14.35
N SER A 95 -18.64 12.72 -13.68
CA SER A 95 -17.99 13.95 -14.15
C SER A 95 -17.23 13.78 -15.47
N PHE A 96 -16.85 12.55 -15.85
CA PHE A 96 -16.20 12.24 -17.12
C PHE A 96 -17.17 11.74 -18.20
N LEU A 97 -18.46 11.61 -17.87
CA LEU A 97 -19.48 11.12 -18.79
C LEU A 97 -20.23 12.29 -19.43
N HIS A 98 -20.88 12.00 -20.56
CA HIS A 98 -21.73 12.98 -21.23
C HIS A 98 -22.86 13.44 -20.29
N PRO A 99 -23.27 14.73 -20.29
CA PRO A 99 -24.31 15.24 -19.39
C PRO A 99 -25.63 14.46 -19.44
N ASN A 100 -26.01 13.99 -20.63
CA ASN A 100 -27.23 13.19 -20.85
C ASN A 100 -26.98 11.67 -20.78
N TRP A 101 -25.83 11.22 -20.24
CA TRP A 101 -25.46 9.80 -20.24
C TRP A 101 -26.49 8.93 -19.55
N ALA A 102 -27.07 9.39 -18.43
CA ALA A 102 -28.09 8.64 -17.70
C ALA A 102 -29.28 8.22 -18.60
N SER A 103 -29.70 9.09 -19.53
CA SER A 103 -30.77 8.80 -20.48
C SER A 103 -30.35 7.80 -21.57
N HIS A 104 -29.08 7.81 -21.97
CA HIS A 104 -28.56 6.92 -23.01
C HIS A 104 -28.07 5.56 -22.49
N ARG A 105 -27.77 5.47 -21.19
CA ARG A 105 -27.12 4.32 -20.56
C ARG A 105 -27.85 3.01 -20.83
N SER A 106 -29.17 2.98 -20.72
CA SER A 106 -29.96 1.77 -20.93
C SER A 106 -29.87 1.24 -22.36
N ASN A 107 -29.87 2.13 -23.36
CA ASN A 107 -29.72 1.77 -24.77
C ASN A 107 -28.30 1.31 -25.07
N TRP A 108 -27.30 1.95 -24.48
CA TRP A 108 -25.91 1.54 -24.60
C TRP A 108 -25.67 0.14 -24.00
N ILE A 109 -26.20 -0.15 -22.81
CA ILE A 109 -26.11 -1.49 -22.19
C ILE A 109 -26.69 -2.56 -23.12
N LYS A 110 -27.86 -2.30 -23.72
CA LYS A 110 -28.48 -3.22 -24.68
C LYS A 110 -27.58 -3.43 -25.90
N ALA A 111 -26.99 -2.38 -26.44
CA ALA A 111 -26.06 -2.49 -27.56
C ALA A 111 -24.85 -3.37 -27.21
N VAL A 112 -24.22 -3.16 -26.05
CA VAL A 112 -23.11 -3.98 -25.56
C VAL A 112 -23.52 -5.46 -25.46
N GLN A 113 -24.69 -5.74 -24.90
CA GLN A 113 -25.20 -7.11 -24.76
C GLN A 113 -25.47 -7.80 -26.10
N MET A 114 -25.76 -7.05 -27.16
CA MET A 114 -25.99 -7.59 -28.51
C MET A 114 -24.71 -7.74 -29.33
N CYS A 115 -23.62 -7.04 -28.99
CA CYS A 115 -22.34 -7.09 -29.69
C CYS A 115 -21.74 -8.50 -29.67
N SER A 116 -21.64 -9.16 -30.83
CA SER A 116 -21.11 -10.53 -30.97
C SER A 116 -19.93 -10.65 -31.93
N LYS A 117 -19.61 -9.57 -32.66
CA LYS A 117 -18.52 -9.50 -33.62
C LYS A 117 -17.84 -8.13 -33.50
N PRO A 118 -16.51 -8.04 -33.66
CA PRO A 118 -15.86 -6.77 -33.91
C PRO A 118 -16.39 -6.21 -35.25
N ARG A 119 -16.64 -4.90 -35.30
CA ARG A 119 -16.96 -4.21 -36.55
C ARG A 119 -15.64 -3.71 -37.13
N GLU A 120 -15.41 -3.98 -38.41
CA GLU A 120 -14.27 -3.46 -39.20
C GLU A 120 -14.39 -1.94 -39.41
#